data_AF-A0A7S1NJB3-F1
#
_entry.id   AF-A0A7S1NJB3-F1
#
_cell.length_a   1.000
_cell.length_b   1.000
_cell.length_c   1.000
_cell.angle_alpha   90.00
_cell.angle_beta   90.00
_cell.angle_gamma   90.00
#
_symmetry.space_group_name_H-M   'P 1'
#
loop_
_entity.id
_entity.type
_entity.pdbx_description
1 polymer ?
#
loop_
_entity_poly.entity_id
_entity_poly.type
_entity_poly.pdbx_seq_one_letter_code
_entity_poly.pdbx_strand_id
1 'polypeptide(L)'
;FRSGSCLAACSYPPMVVKQTRKRPYADTPDPDIQGPEDLPGWEAESASHVPADGGTAVDATCPGRADGKPGINADPEKYPQIRKYFSQRYRFWSKYDEGIAMDEESWYSVTPESIAEHIARRTRALCPTADVIIDAFTGPGGNAIQFARYFRRVIAIDLDPVKIACSRWNARIYGVEDRIEYILGDYLKLLPTLKADVVFLSPPWGGPQYNHYAYFDLKAMMMYDGVEIFERTAKHITPNIIYFLPRNVLPDQASRLAGLGNVCECEYNWIRDKVKSLTCYYGQTVDYYRKFNQEVPHGSYRKQGYRGQGGRARGLGSRGGKHPGHWAKNRPTPGQGRGRGGQAQG
;
A
#
# COMPACT_ATOMS: atom_id res chain seq x y z
N PHE A 1 -41.01 -31.57 10.30
CA PHE A 1 -39.58 -31.49 10.67
C PHE A 1 -38.86 -30.63 9.64
N ARG A 2 -38.53 -29.39 10.04
CA ARG A 2 -37.61 -28.49 9.34
C ARG A 2 -36.16 -28.89 9.66
N SER A 3 -35.25 -28.30 8.88
CA SER A 3 -33.81 -28.09 9.09
C SER A 3 -32.85 -29.23 8.78
N GLY A 4 -32.19 -29.10 7.62
CA GLY A 4 -30.82 -29.56 7.39
C GLY A 4 -30.08 -28.42 6.70
N SER A 5 -29.25 -27.70 7.45
CA SER A 5 -28.51 -26.51 7.07
C SER A 5 -27.61 -26.72 5.85
N CYS A 6 -27.69 -25.81 4.87
CA CYS A 6 -26.61 -25.57 3.94
C CYS A 6 -25.41 -25.03 4.74
N LEU A 7 -24.38 -25.86 4.89
CA LEU A 7 -23.05 -25.41 5.27
C LEU A 7 -22.60 -24.41 4.21
N ALA A 8 -22.55 -23.13 4.57
CA ALA A 8 -21.88 -22.11 3.78
C ALA A 8 -20.43 -22.56 3.64
N ALA A 9 -20.04 -22.94 2.42
CA ALA A 9 -18.64 -23.08 2.07
C ALA A 9 -17.98 -21.73 2.34
N CYS A 10 -17.13 -21.66 3.37
CA CYS A 10 -16.16 -20.57 3.53
C CYS A 10 -15.22 -20.62 2.32
N SER A 11 -15.62 -19.99 1.22
CA SER A 11 -14.74 -19.71 0.10
C SER A 11 -13.67 -18.75 0.61
N TYR A 12 -12.45 -19.25 0.74
CA TYR A 12 -11.25 -18.47 1.00
C TYR A 12 -11.23 -17.22 0.10
N PRO A 13 -10.79 -16.04 0.61
CA PRO A 13 -10.71 -14.85 -0.21
C PRO A 13 -9.83 -15.12 -1.45
N PRO A 14 -10.17 -14.57 -2.62
CA PRO A 14 -9.36 -14.73 -3.81
C PRO A 14 -7.96 -14.14 -3.57
N MET A 15 -6.97 -15.03 -3.46
CA MET A 15 -5.55 -14.67 -3.37
C MET A 15 -4.91 -14.66 -4.75
N VAL A 16 -4.09 -13.65 -5.03
CA VAL A 16 -3.18 -13.67 -6.17
C VAL A 16 -1.74 -13.57 -5.67
N VAL A 17 -0.98 -14.63 -5.90
CA VAL A 17 0.46 -14.67 -5.64
C VAL A 17 1.20 -14.42 -6.96
N LYS A 18 1.92 -13.30 -7.06
CA LYS A 18 2.77 -12.96 -8.21
C LYS A 18 4.25 -13.17 -7.85
N GLN A 19 5.04 -13.54 -8.87
CA GLN A 19 6.50 -13.59 -8.78
C GLN A 19 7.08 -12.60 -9.78
N THR A 20 7.77 -11.57 -9.31
CA THR A 20 8.53 -10.66 -10.18
C THR A 20 10.01 -10.98 -10.15
N ARG A 21 10.52 -11.60 -11.21
CA ARG A 21 11.96 -11.72 -11.46
C ARG A 21 12.42 -10.49 -12.24
N LYS A 22 13.14 -9.56 -11.60
CA LYS A 22 13.77 -8.45 -12.33
C LYS A 22 15.22 -8.78 -12.67
N ARG A 23 15.57 -8.67 -13.95
CA ARG A 23 16.95 -8.44 -14.38
C ARG A 23 17.32 -7.00 -14.00
N PRO A 24 18.58 -6.67 -13.69
CA PRO A 24 18.97 -5.28 -13.46
C PRO A 24 18.55 -4.46 -14.69
N TYR A 25 17.76 -3.41 -14.47
CA TYR A 25 17.40 -2.47 -15.51
C TYR A 25 18.69 -1.73 -15.89
N ALA A 26 18.98 -1.62 -17.19
CA ALA A 26 20.03 -0.74 -17.67
C ALA A 26 19.62 0.71 -17.35
N ASP A 27 20.60 1.55 -17.03
CA ASP A 27 20.45 2.96 -16.64
C ASP A 27 19.89 3.83 -17.79
N THR A 28 18.65 3.60 -18.19
CA THR A 28 17.92 4.50 -19.08
C THR A 28 16.64 4.94 -18.38
N PRO A 29 16.46 6.25 -18.14
CA PRO A 29 15.18 6.80 -17.71
C PRO A 29 14.09 6.33 -18.68
N ASP A 30 12.98 5.81 -18.14
CA ASP A 30 11.77 5.58 -18.92
C ASP A 30 11.26 6.95 -19.40
N PRO A 31 11.26 7.23 -20.72
CA PRO A 31 10.89 8.55 -21.24
C PRO A 31 9.44 8.94 -20.95
N ASP A 32 8.60 7.99 -20.50
CA ASP A 32 7.19 8.21 -20.20
C ASP A 32 6.88 8.53 -18.72
N ILE A 33 7.90 8.65 -17.85
CA ILE A 33 7.72 9.02 -16.44
C ILE A 33 8.12 10.48 -16.24
N GLN A 34 7.14 11.37 -16.47
CA GLN A 34 7.24 12.79 -16.15
C GLN A 34 7.27 12.97 -14.62
N GLY A 35 8.27 13.71 -14.14
CA GLY A 35 8.33 14.13 -12.74
C GLY A 35 7.15 15.05 -12.39
N PRO A 36 6.87 15.27 -11.10
CA PRO A 36 5.78 16.15 -10.67
C PRO A 36 5.91 17.61 -11.15
N GLU A 37 7.08 17.98 -11.65
CA GLU A 37 7.45 19.30 -12.18
C GLU A 37 6.65 19.69 -13.45
N ASP A 38 6.12 18.70 -14.18
CA ASP A 38 5.36 18.90 -15.42
C ASP A 38 3.82 18.82 -15.23
N LEU A 39 3.33 18.75 -13.99
CA LEU A 39 1.88 18.69 -13.71
C LEU A 39 1.24 20.09 -13.81
N PRO A 40 0.18 20.29 -14.62
CA PRO A 40 -0.48 21.59 -14.75
C PRO A 40 -1.12 22.01 -13.41
N GLY A 41 -0.66 23.13 -12.85
CA GLY A 41 -1.13 23.67 -11.56
C GLY A 41 -0.17 23.47 -10.38
N TRP A 42 1.05 22.98 -10.61
CA TRP A 42 2.11 22.94 -9.59
C TRP A 42 2.65 24.35 -9.30
N GLU A 43 2.20 24.94 -8.18
CA GLU A 43 2.91 26.02 -7.51
C GLU A 43 3.52 25.45 -6.23
N ALA A 44 4.83 25.69 -6.02
CA ALA A 44 5.53 25.31 -4.81
C ALA A 44 5.03 26.17 -3.64
N GLU A 45 3.89 25.81 -3.05
CA GLU A 45 3.47 26.39 -1.79
C GLU A 45 4.44 25.93 -0.69
N SER A 46 5.24 26.87 -0.20
CA SER A 46 6.06 26.68 1.00
C SER A 46 5.16 26.17 2.13
N ALA A 47 5.40 24.96 2.61
CA ALA A 47 4.63 24.34 3.67
C ALA A 47 4.80 25.12 4.99
N SER A 48 3.96 26.13 5.21
CA SER A 48 3.86 26.86 6.47
C SER A 48 2.47 26.69 7.06
N HIS A 49 2.22 25.55 7.71
CA HIS A 49 1.27 25.46 8.83
C HIS A 49 1.45 24.15 9.59
N VAL A 50 1.98 24.27 10.81
CA VAL A 50 2.05 23.21 11.83
C VAL A 50 0.84 23.38 12.75
N PRO A 51 -0.01 22.37 12.98
CA PRO A 51 -0.88 22.36 14.14
C PRO A 51 -0.06 22.01 15.38
N ALA A 52 -0.27 22.80 16.44
CA ALA A 52 0.32 22.58 17.74
C ALA A 52 -0.06 21.21 18.34
N ASP A 53 0.87 20.70 19.14
CA ASP A 53 0.76 19.64 20.14
C ASP A 53 0.93 18.18 19.68
N GLY A 54 2.17 17.68 19.87
CA GLY A 54 2.43 16.27 20.10
C GLY A 54 3.80 15.74 19.66
N GLY A 55 4.44 16.35 18.67
CA GLY A 55 5.75 15.91 18.16
C GLY A 55 6.71 17.08 18.07
N THR A 56 7.83 17.00 18.77
CA THR A 56 8.92 17.97 18.61
C THR A 56 9.55 17.78 17.22
N ALA A 57 9.47 18.83 16.39
CA ALA A 57 10.27 18.93 15.18
C ALA A 57 11.76 18.97 15.60
N VAL A 58 12.44 17.83 15.52
CA VAL A 58 13.86 17.76 15.86
C VAL A 58 14.69 18.26 14.67
N ASP A 59 15.46 19.32 14.89
CA ASP A 59 16.52 19.76 13.99
C ASP A 59 17.74 18.83 14.17
N ALA A 60 17.59 17.59 13.70
CA ALA A 60 18.61 16.56 13.85
C ALA A 60 19.69 16.74 12.75
N THR A 61 20.70 17.58 13.02
CA THR A 61 21.99 17.45 12.34
C THR A 61 22.51 16.05 12.59
N CYS A 62 22.97 15.32 11.57
CA CYS A 62 23.43 13.93 11.68
C CYS A 62 24.81 13.85 12.36
N PRO A 63 24.95 13.40 13.63
CA PRO A 63 26.24 13.36 14.33
C PRO A 63 26.69 11.92 14.64
N GLY A 64 27.97 11.63 14.42
CA GLY A 64 28.61 10.42 14.95
C GLY A 64 28.54 10.42 16.49
N ARG A 65 27.97 9.37 17.09
CA ARG A 65 27.81 9.27 18.55
C ARG A 65 29.16 9.07 19.27
N ALA A 66 29.27 9.65 20.46
CA ALA A 66 30.43 9.57 21.36
C ALA A 66 30.44 8.35 22.30
N ASP A 67 29.54 7.36 22.12
CA ASP A 67 29.28 6.27 23.07
C ASP A 67 29.99 4.93 22.74
N GLY A 68 30.93 4.93 21.79
CA GLY A 68 31.75 3.74 21.47
C GLY A 68 30.98 2.61 20.75
N LYS A 69 29.76 2.87 20.29
CA LYS A 69 29.02 2.02 19.34
C LYS A 69 29.30 2.49 17.90
N PRO A 70 29.18 1.63 16.87
CA PRO A 70 29.47 2.03 15.49
C PRO A 70 28.65 3.26 15.09
N GLY A 71 29.35 4.33 14.74
CA GLY A 71 28.77 5.51 14.14
C GLY A 71 28.26 5.24 12.72
N ILE A 72 27.59 6.25 12.18
CA ILE A 72 27.24 6.37 10.76
C ILE A 72 28.45 5.94 9.90
N ASN A 73 28.22 5.02 8.96
CA ASN A 73 29.24 4.31 8.18
C ASN A 73 30.14 3.39 9.01
N ALA A 74 29.49 2.51 9.78
CA ALA A 74 30.13 1.41 10.51
C ALA A 74 31.20 0.70 9.67
N ASP A 75 32.42 0.64 10.21
CA ASP A 75 33.58 0.04 9.55
C ASP A 75 33.38 -1.48 9.41
N PRO A 76 33.28 -2.02 8.18
CA PRO A 76 33.08 -3.45 7.98
C PRO A 76 34.26 -4.29 8.51
N GLU A 77 35.45 -3.72 8.70
CA GLU A 77 36.57 -4.41 9.33
C GLU A 77 36.31 -4.66 10.81
N LYS A 78 35.76 -3.66 11.52
CA LYS A 78 35.40 -3.72 12.94
C LYS A 78 34.12 -4.50 13.23
N TYR A 79 33.20 -4.57 12.26
CA TYR A 79 31.91 -5.25 12.40
C TYR A 79 31.76 -6.32 11.30
N PRO A 80 32.35 -7.52 11.49
CA PRO A 80 32.35 -8.57 10.47
C PRO A 80 30.95 -8.97 9.99
N GLN A 81 29.93 -8.86 10.84
CA GLN A 81 28.53 -9.16 10.53
C GLN A 81 27.95 -8.28 9.42
N ILE A 82 28.45 -7.04 9.24
CA ILE A 82 27.98 -6.13 8.19
C ILE A 82 28.73 -6.28 6.86
N ARG A 83 29.89 -6.98 6.84
CA ARG A 83 30.76 -7.12 5.63
C ARG A 83 30.00 -7.57 4.39
N LYS A 84 29.10 -8.56 4.55
CA LYS A 84 28.30 -9.10 3.45
C LYS A 84 27.29 -8.09 2.88
N TYR A 85 26.85 -7.13 3.69
CA TYR A 85 25.93 -6.06 3.27
C TYR A 85 26.73 -4.91 2.65
N PHE A 86 27.84 -4.53 3.26
CA PHE A 86 28.74 -3.50 2.74
C PHE A 86 29.29 -3.84 1.33
N SER A 87 29.62 -5.10 1.07
CA SER A 87 30.04 -5.53 -0.28
C SER A 87 28.95 -5.37 -1.35
N GLN A 88 27.69 -5.18 -0.93
CA GLN A 88 26.52 -4.94 -1.76
C GLN A 88 25.97 -3.51 -1.61
N ARG A 89 26.72 -2.58 -1.02
CA ARG A 89 26.27 -1.21 -0.71
C ARG A 89 25.57 -0.50 -1.87
N TYR A 90 26.09 -0.62 -3.10
CA TYR A 90 25.47 -0.02 -4.30
C TYR A 90 24.12 -0.64 -4.71
N ARG A 91 23.75 -1.80 -4.15
CA ARG A 91 22.39 -2.37 -4.31
C ARG A 91 21.39 -1.75 -3.34
N PHE A 92 21.87 -1.24 -2.22
CA PHE A 92 21.06 -0.53 -1.23
C PHE A 92 20.97 0.95 -1.55
N TRP A 93 22.06 1.52 -2.07
CA TRP A 93 22.21 2.93 -2.37
C TRP A 93 23.07 3.14 -3.62
N SER A 94 22.47 3.49 -4.75
CA SER A 94 23.16 3.87 -5.98
C SER A 94 24.14 5.03 -5.75
N LYS A 95 23.75 5.99 -4.91
CA LYS A 95 24.54 7.15 -4.51
C LYS A 95 25.41 6.93 -3.27
N TYR A 96 25.79 5.69 -2.94
CA TYR A 96 26.51 5.39 -1.70
C TYR A 96 27.75 6.29 -1.47
N ASP A 97 28.56 6.48 -2.51
CA ASP A 97 29.80 7.26 -2.43
C ASP A 97 29.58 8.79 -2.34
N GLU A 98 28.34 9.28 -2.49
CA GLU A 98 27.97 10.69 -2.23
C GLU A 98 27.81 10.99 -0.73
N GLY A 99 28.11 10.01 0.14
CA GLY A 99 28.19 10.20 1.59
C GLY A 99 26.98 9.66 2.35
N ILE A 100 26.37 8.57 1.87
CA ILE A 100 25.20 7.96 2.53
C ILE A 100 25.50 7.62 3.99
N ALA A 101 24.52 7.86 4.86
CA ALA A 101 24.56 7.63 6.28
C ALA A 101 23.80 6.35 6.66
N MET A 102 24.50 5.41 7.30
CA MET A 102 23.96 4.11 7.73
C MET A 102 24.50 3.74 9.11
N ASP A 103 23.63 3.40 10.05
CA ASP A 103 24.02 2.72 11.28
C ASP A 103 24.12 1.19 11.09
N GLU A 104 24.53 0.47 12.13
CA GLU A 104 24.75 -0.98 12.06
C GLU A 104 23.47 -1.76 11.66
N GLU A 105 22.33 -1.41 12.27
CA GLU A 105 21.07 -2.10 12.00
C GLU A 105 20.56 -1.84 10.58
N SER A 106 20.74 -0.61 10.09
CA SER A 106 20.33 -0.20 8.75
C SER A 106 20.89 -1.11 7.66
N TRP A 107 22.09 -1.67 7.84
CA TRP A 107 22.72 -2.56 6.85
C TRP A 107 21.92 -3.82 6.54
N TYR A 108 21.13 -4.34 7.49
CA TYR A 108 20.33 -5.53 7.28
C TYR A 108 18.82 -5.27 7.21
N SER A 109 18.37 -4.06 7.55
CA SER A 109 16.95 -3.67 7.49
C SER A 109 16.60 -2.85 6.24
N VAL A 110 17.53 -2.09 5.66
CA VAL A 110 17.22 -1.23 4.51
C VAL A 110 16.76 -2.04 3.30
N THR A 111 15.66 -1.60 2.69
CA THR A 111 15.17 -2.17 1.43
C THR A 111 16.18 -1.87 0.32
N PRO A 112 16.62 -2.86 -0.48
CA PRO A 112 17.42 -2.61 -1.67
C PRO A 112 16.74 -1.61 -2.61
N GLU A 113 17.49 -0.66 -3.16
CA GLU A 113 16.96 0.51 -3.88
C GLU A 113 15.99 0.13 -4.99
N SER A 114 16.38 -0.82 -5.84
CA SER A 114 15.53 -1.32 -6.95
C SER A 114 14.19 -1.92 -6.51
N ILE A 115 14.09 -2.45 -5.29
CA ILE A 115 12.83 -2.96 -4.73
C ILE A 115 12.00 -1.78 -4.21
N ALA A 116 12.62 -0.85 -3.47
CA ALA A 116 11.94 0.35 -2.97
C ALA A 116 11.37 1.20 -4.10
N GLU A 117 12.15 1.44 -5.16
CA GLU A 117 11.71 2.16 -6.37
C GLU A 117 10.57 1.42 -7.07
N HIS A 118 10.65 0.09 -7.15
CA HIS A 118 9.58 -0.70 -7.73
C HIS A 118 8.25 -0.50 -7.01
N ILE A 119 8.28 -0.61 -5.67
CA ILE A 119 7.12 -0.45 -4.81
C ILE A 119 6.55 0.96 -4.98
N ALA A 120 7.39 1.99 -4.91
CA ALA A 120 6.97 3.38 -5.07
C ALA A 120 6.31 3.64 -6.44
N ARG A 121 6.98 3.28 -7.55
CA ARG A 121 6.46 3.46 -8.91
C ARG A 121 5.14 2.72 -9.13
N ARG A 122 5.08 1.46 -8.70
CA ARG A 122 3.88 0.62 -8.80
C ARG A 122 2.72 1.25 -8.03
N THR A 123 2.99 1.76 -6.83
CA THR A 123 1.97 2.37 -5.97
C THR A 123 1.40 3.63 -6.60
N ARG A 124 2.26 4.53 -7.11
CA ARG A 124 1.82 5.71 -7.86
C ARG A 124 0.97 5.33 -9.07
N ALA A 125 1.38 4.32 -9.83
CA ALA A 125 0.60 3.89 -11.00
C ALA A 125 -0.81 3.39 -10.62
N LEU A 126 -0.94 2.67 -9.50
CA LEU A 126 -2.22 2.09 -9.05
C LEU A 126 -3.09 3.10 -8.28
N CYS A 127 -2.47 4.05 -7.58
CA CYS A 127 -3.11 5.10 -6.81
C CYS A 127 -2.73 6.48 -7.38
N PRO A 128 -3.13 6.82 -8.62
CA PRO A 128 -2.66 8.05 -9.28
C PRO A 128 -3.12 9.33 -8.58
N THR A 129 -4.22 9.27 -7.83
CA THR A 129 -4.79 10.40 -7.07
C THR A 129 -4.29 10.48 -5.63
N ALA A 130 -3.45 9.55 -5.16
CA ALA A 130 -2.91 9.60 -3.81
C ALA A 130 -1.82 10.67 -3.72
N ASP A 131 -1.92 11.60 -2.78
CA ASP A 131 -0.94 12.67 -2.58
C ASP A 131 0.05 12.34 -1.47
N VAL A 132 -0.47 11.74 -0.39
CA VAL A 132 0.27 11.53 0.87
C VAL A 132 0.47 10.04 1.11
N ILE A 133 1.72 9.66 1.36
CA ILE A 133 2.08 8.31 1.82
C ILE A 133 2.82 8.36 3.15
N ILE A 134 2.45 7.47 4.07
CA ILE A 134 3.20 7.27 5.32
C ILE A 134 4.18 6.12 5.13
N ASP A 135 5.45 6.35 5.43
CA ASP A 135 6.43 5.30 5.72
C ASP A 135 6.51 5.15 7.24
N ALA A 136 5.81 4.15 7.78
CA ALA A 136 5.52 4.02 9.21
C ALA A 136 6.74 3.60 10.06
N PHE A 137 7.78 3.06 9.42
CA PHE A 137 8.99 2.53 10.05
C PHE A 137 10.20 2.82 9.14
N THR A 138 10.51 4.10 8.97
CA THR A 138 11.31 4.58 7.83
C THR A 138 12.77 4.15 7.84
N GLY A 139 13.33 3.83 9.01
CA GLY A 139 14.74 3.47 9.15
C GLY A 139 15.65 4.55 8.55
N PRO A 140 16.68 4.19 7.77
CA PRO A 140 17.58 5.15 7.11
C PRO A 140 16.98 5.78 5.84
N GLY A 141 15.68 5.60 5.56
CA GLY A 141 14.98 6.30 4.49
C GLY A 141 14.90 5.61 3.13
N GLY A 142 15.30 4.34 3.02
CA GLY A 142 15.36 3.63 1.72
C GLY A 142 14.03 3.66 0.95
N ASN A 143 12.90 3.40 1.62
CA ASN A 143 11.58 3.45 0.97
C ASN A 143 11.06 4.89 0.89
N ALA A 144 11.13 5.68 1.98
CA ALA A 144 10.72 7.08 2.00
C ALA A 144 11.34 7.92 0.86
N ILE A 145 12.63 7.75 0.57
CA ILE A 145 13.32 8.45 -0.54
C ILE A 145 12.69 8.08 -1.88
N GLN A 146 12.43 6.80 -2.12
CA GLN A 146 11.81 6.37 -3.37
C GLN A 146 10.35 6.83 -3.46
N PHE A 147 9.61 6.82 -2.35
CA PHE A 147 8.26 7.40 -2.32
C PHE A 147 8.26 8.90 -2.62
N ALA A 148 9.21 9.67 -2.07
CA ALA A 148 9.30 11.10 -2.30
C ALA A 148 9.50 11.44 -3.79
N ARG A 149 10.12 10.56 -4.59
CA ARG A 149 10.23 10.75 -6.05
C ARG A 149 8.88 10.70 -6.78
N TYR A 150 7.88 10.02 -6.21
CA TYR A 150 6.58 9.79 -6.84
C TYR A 150 5.39 10.39 -6.09
N PHE A 151 5.53 10.80 -4.83
CA PHE A 151 4.45 11.34 -4.00
C PHE A 151 4.73 12.79 -3.64
N ARG A 152 3.65 13.57 -3.51
CA ARG A 152 3.73 15.00 -3.19
C ARG A 152 4.20 15.22 -1.76
N ARG A 153 3.81 14.33 -0.85
CA ARG A 153 4.26 14.35 0.54
C ARG A 153 4.48 12.93 1.05
N VAL A 154 5.59 12.73 1.74
CA VAL A 154 5.89 11.53 2.52
C VAL A 154 5.93 11.92 3.99
N ILE A 155 5.24 11.16 4.84
CA ILE A 155 5.38 11.25 6.30
C ILE A 155 6.22 10.06 6.73
N ALA A 156 7.46 10.31 7.13
CA ALA A 156 8.43 9.30 7.52
C ALA A 156 8.54 9.23 9.05
N ILE A 157 8.19 8.09 9.62
CA ILE A 157 8.08 7.89 11.07
C ILE A 157 9.10 6.83 11.51
N ASP A 158 9.83 7.13 12.58
CA ASP A 158 10.67 6.13 13.25
C ASP A 158 10.73 6.44 14.76
N LEU A 159 10.96 5.40 15.56
CA LEU A 159 11.11 5.53 17.01
C LEU A 159 12.53 5.97 17.39
N ASP A 160 13.53 5.69 16.55
CA ASP A 160 14.93 6.00 16.82
C ASP A 160 15.36 7.32 16.14
N PRO A 161 15.82 8.33 16.90
CA PRO A 161 16.28 9.60 16.34
C PRO A 161 17.48 9.45 15.38
N VAL A 162 18.29 8.39 15.51
CA VAL A 162 19.41 8.12 14.58
C VAL A 162 18.90 7.74 13.21
N LYS A 163 17.83 6.96 13.13
CA LYS A 163 17.18 6.58 11.86
C LYS A 163 16.64 7.81 11.16
N ILE A 164 15.93 8.67 11.88
CA ILE A 164 15.43 9.96 11.36
C ILE A 164 16.58 10.83 10.84
N ALA A 165 17.68 10.97 11.59
CA ALA A 165 18.82 11.76 11.17
C ALA A 165 19.52 11.18 9.91
N CYS A 166 19.67 9.86 9.83
CA CYS A 166 20.21 9.18 8.66
C CYS A 166 19.29 9.37 7.45
N SER A 167 17.98 9.17 7.63
CA SER A 167 16.97 9.30 6.58
C SER A 167 16.94 10.70 5.99
N ARG A 168 16.93 11.73 6.84
CA ARG A 168 16.98 13.13 6.40
C ARG A 168 18.26 13.44 5.63
N TRP A 169 19.41 12.98 6.12
CA TRP A 169 20.70 13.15 5.43
C TRP A 169 20.71 12.46 4.06
N ASN A 170 20.25 11.21 3.99
CA ASN A 170 20.19 10.44 2.75
C ASN A 170 19.20 11.10 1.76
N ALA A 171 18.07 11.62 2.23
CA ALA A 171 17.12 12.32 1.38
C ALA A 171 17.70 13.60 0.75
N ARG A 172 18.62 14.31 1.43
CA ARG A 172 19.37 15.43 0.85
C ARG A 172 20.24 15.01 -0.31
N ILE A 173 20.97 13.91 -0.16
CA ILE A 173 21.83 13.34 -1.23
C ILE A 173 21.00 12.97 -2.47
N TYR A 174 19.78 12.47 -2.27
CA TYR A 174 18.86 12.15 -3.35
C TYR A 174 18.04 13.35 -3.86
N GLY A 175 18.15 14.53 -3.23
CA GLY A 175 17.43 15.75 -3.65
C GLY A 175 15.92 15.69 -3.44
N VAL A 176 15.47 15.00 -2.38
CA VAL A 176 14.03 14.78 -2.13
C VAL A 176 13.59 15.13 -0.70
N GLU A 177 14.49 15.68 0.14
CA GLU A 177 14.20 16.00 1.55
C GLU A 177 12.97 16.91 1.70
N ASP A 178 12.79 17.87 0.80
CA ASP A 178 11.72 18.86 0.77
C ASP A 178 10.31 18.24 0.73
N ARG A 179 10.20 17.00 0.26
CA ARG A 179 8.94 16.23 0.18
C ARG A 179 8.70 15.31 1.37
N ILE A 180 9.62 15.24 2.32
CA ILE A 180 9.57 14.31 3.46
C ILE A 180 9.44 15.07 4.77
N GLU A 181 8.32 14.84 5.46
CA GLU A 181 8.12 15.25 6.84
C GLU A 181 8.54 14.11 7.77
N TYR A 182 9.38 14.43 8.75
CA TYR A 182 9.90 13.46 9.70
C TYR A 182 9.21 13.58 11.05
N ILE A 183 8.72 12.47 11.59
CA ILE A 183 8.15 12.39 12.93
C ILE A 183 8.95 11.37 13.74
N LEU A 184 9.62 11.84 14.80
CA LEU A 184 10.21 10.96 15.81
C LEU A 184 9.09 10.50 16.75
N GLY A 185 8.74 9.21 16.71
CA GLY A 185 7.70 8.70 17.59
C GLY A 185 7.31 7.25 17.35
N ASP A 186 6.47 6.77 18.26
CA ASP A 186 5.84 5.45 18.19
C ASP A 186 4.65 5.51 17.23
N TYR A 187 4.78 4.90 16.06
CA TYR A 187 3.77 4.88 15.01
C TYR A 187 2.37 4.49 15.54
N LEU A 188 2.27 3.46 16.38
CA LEU A 188 0.98 2.98 16.88
C LEU A 188 0.32 3.96 17.86
N LYS A 189 1.10 4.81 18.52
CA LYS A 189 0.57 5.90 19.36
C LYS A 189 0.13 7.11 18.53
N LEU A 190 0.73 7.31 17.37
CA LEU A 190 0.43 8.42 16.46
C LEU A 190 -0.80 8.16 15.58
N LEU A 191 -1.24 6.91 15.40
CA LEU A 191 -2.37 6.55 14.52
C LEU A 191 -3.59 7.49 14.57
N PRO A 192 -4.10 7.96 15.73
CA PRO A 192 -5.28 8.82 15.77
C PRO A 192 -5.09 10.21 15.15
N THR A 193 -3.85 10.66 15.00
CA THR A 193 -3.51 12.00 14.49
C THR A 193 -3.07 11.98 13.02
N LEU A 194 -2.77 10.80 12.47
CA LEU A 194 -2.24 10.63 11.12
C LEU A 194 -3.35 10.60 10.07
N LYS A 195 -3.06 11.18 8.90
CA LYS A 195 -3.92 11.12 7.71
C LYS A 195 -3.05 10.94 6.48
N ALA A 196 -3.35 9.92 5.68
CA ALA A 196 -2.66 9.65 4.42
C ALA A 196 -3.54 8.80 3.50
N ASP A 197 -3.23 8.83 2.20
CA ASP A 197 -3.94 8.04 1.21
C ASP A 197 -3.46 6.60 1.19
N VAL A 198 -2.15 6.39 1.43
CA VAL A 198 -1.46 5.11 1.43
C VAL A 198 -0.55 4.98 2.65
N VAL A 199 -0.42 3.78 3.19
CA VAL A 199 0.55 3.47 4.25
C VAL A 199 1.46 2.34 3.80
N PHE A 200 2.76 2.55 3.93
CA PHE A 200 3.79 1.53 3.80
C PHE A 200 4.25 1.07 5.18
N LEU A 201 4.24 -0.25 5.40
CA LEU A 201 4.61 -0.91 6.65
C LEU A 201 5.86 -1.76 6.42
N SER A 202 6.97 -1.38 7.05
CA SER A 202 8.20 -2.18 7.15
C SER A 202 8.67 -2.29 8.61
N PRO A 203 7.84 -2.86 9.52
CA PRO A 203 8.21 -3.00 10.92
C PRO A 203 9.42 -3.91 11.09
N PRO A 204 10.11 -3.85 12.24
CA PRO A 204 11.28 -4.67 12.45
C PRO A 204 10.93 -6.15 12.64
N TRP A 205 11.68 -7.01 11.96
CA TRP A 205 11.41 -8.46 11.94
C TRP A 205 12.19 -9.25 13.00
N GLY A 206 12.97 -8.57 13.85
CA GLY A 206 13.87 -9.22 14.82
C GLY A 206 15.28 -9.51 14.31
N GLY A 207 15.76 -8.74 13.33
CA GLY A 207 17.12 -8.86 12.78
C GLY A 207 17.34 -10.11 11.92
N PRO A 208 18.57 -10.37 11.43
CA PRO A 208 18.87 -11.44 10.48
C PRO A 208 18.42 -12.86 10.91
N GLN A 209 18.18 -13.06 12.20
CA GLN A 209 17.73 -14.29 12.85
C GLN A 209 16.31 -14.71 12.43
N TYR A 210 15.50 -13.81 11.84
CA TYR A 210 14.18 -14.18 11.28
C TYR A 210 14.26 -15.35 10.29
N ASN A 211 15.44 -15.57 9.69
CA ASN A 211 15.73 -16.62 8.73
C ASN A 211 15.94 -18.01 9.35
N HIS A 212 16.05 -18.12 10.67
CA HIS A 212 16.21 -19.43 11.34
C HIS A 212 14.92 -20.23 11.34
N TYR A 213 13.77 -19.58 11.13
CA TYR A 213 12.46 -20.21 11.06
C TYR A 213 12.11 -20.56 9.62
N ALA A 214 11.59 -21.77 9.40
CA ALA A 214 11.07 -22.18 8.09
C ALA A 214 9.92 -21.28 7.63
N TYR A 215 9.09 -20.85 8.60
CA TYR A 215 7.97 -19.95 8.39
C TYR A 215 8.01 -18.83 9.44
N PHE A 216 7.79 -17.60 9.01
CA PHE A 216 7.70 -16.45 9.91
C PHE A 216 6.23 -16.16 10.25
N ASP A 217 5.92 -16.14 11.55
CA ASP A 217 4.61 -15.74 12.07
C ASP A 217 4.59 -14.21 12.22
N LEU A 218 3.58 -13.54 11.67
CA LEU A 218 3.39 -12.10 11.76
C LEU A 218 3.23 -11.66 13.22
N LYS A 219 2.69 -12.51 14.09
CA LYS A 219 2.60 -12.24 15.53
C LYS A 219 3.96 -12.21 16.23
N ALA A 220 5.00 -12.74 15.59
CA ALA A 220 6.37 -12.77 16.10
C ALA A 220 7.23 -11.58 15.62
N MET A 221 6.63 -10.55 15.01
CA MET A 221 7.34 -9.31 14.70
C MET A 221 7.93 -8.66 15.96
N MET A 222 9.04 -7.95 15.80
CA MET A 222 9.71 -7.29 16.92
C MET A 222 8.92 -6.05 17.32
N MET A 223 8.87 -5.79 18.63
CA MET A 223 8.14 -4.68 19.29
C MET A 223 6.61 -4.80 19.29
N TYR A 224 5.97 -5.18 18.19
CA TYR A 224 4.51 -5.27 18.09
C TYR A 224 4.06 -6.49 17.28
N ASP A 225 2.83 -6.97 17.55
CA ASP A 225 2.17 -7.99 16.73
C ASP A 225 1.91 -7.43 15.32
N GLY A 226 2.46 -8.08 14.29
CA GLY A 226 2.33 -7.65 12.90
C GLY A 226 0.89 -7.62 12.38
N VAL A 227 0.00 -8.43 12.95
CA VAL A 227 -1.44 -8.39 12.69
C VAL A 227 -2.05 -7.13 13.30
N GLU A 228 -1.69 -6.78 14.54
CA GLU A 228 -2.17 -5.57 15.21
C GLU A 228 -1.74 -4.30 14.44
N ILE A 229 -0.48 -4.24 13.98
CA ILE A 229 0.02 -3.12 13.17
C ILE A 229 -0.89 -2.90 11.95
N PHE A 230 -1.21 -3.98 11.24
CA PHE A 230 -2.07 -3.91 10.06
C PHE A 230 -3.49 -3.47 10.40
N GLU A 231 -4.14 -4.17 11.33
CA GLU A 231 -5.55 -3.91 11.69
C GLU A 231 -5.75 -2.48 12.20
N ARG A 232 -4.83 -2.00 13.04
CA ARG A 232 -4.91 -0.64 13.57
C ARG A 232 -4.61 0.41 12.49
N THR A 233 -3.70 0.15 11.56
CA THR A 233 -3.46 1.02 10.41
C THR A 233 -4.70 1.12 9.53
N ALA A 234 -5.29 -0.03 9.16
CA ALA A 234 -6.47 -0.10 8.31
C ALA A 234 -7.67 0.61 8.94
N LYS A 235 -7.83 0.48 10.27
CA LYS A 235 -8.91 1.09 11.03
C LYS A 235 -8.80 2.62 11.16
N HIS A 236 -7.59 3.15 11.36
CA HIS A 236 -7.43 4.57 11.72
C HIS A 236 -7.01 5.47 10.55
N ILE A 237 -6.35 4.92 9.53
CA ILE A 237 -5.76 5.74 8.45
C ILE A 237 -6.38 5.40 7.10
N THR A 238 -6.10 4.21 6.56
CA THR A 238 -6.48 3.85 5.19
C THR A 238 -6.45 2.33 4.97
N PRO A 239 -7.36 1.76 4.16
CA PRO A 239 -7.25 0.37 3.72
C PRO A 239 -6.17 0.14 2.65
N ASN A 240 -5.60 1.22 2.08
CA ASN A 240 -4.56 1.15 1.06
C ASN A 240 -3.19 0.94 1.72
N ILE A 241 -2.89 -0.32 2.03
CA ILE A 241 -1.69 -0.70 2.78
C ILE A 241 -0.74 -1.49 1.87
N ILE A 242 0.55 -1.21 2.02
CA ILE A 242 1.64 -2.00 1.45
C ILE A 242 2.44 -2.55 2.63
N TYR A 243 2.58 -3.87 2.70
CA TYR A 243 3.25 -4.54 3.80
C TYR A 243 4.52 -5.24 3.31
N PHE A 244 5.67 -4.73 3.71
CA PHE A 244 6.98 -5.31 3.41
C PHE A 244 7.38 -6.32 4.50
N LEU A 245 7.47 -7.58 4.11
CA LEU A 245 7.50 -8.73 5.01
C LEU A 245 8.73 -9.63 4.77
N PRO A 246 9.12 -10.42 5.79
CA PRO A 246 10.08 -11.50 5.61
C PRO A 246 9.67 -12.46 4.50
N ARG A 247 10.64 -12.90 3.70
CA ARG A 247 10.39 -13.82 2.56
C ARG A 247 9.80 -15.19 2.96
N ASN A 248 9.91 -15.56 4.22
CA ASN A 248 9.39 -16.80 4.80
C ASN A 248 8.01 -16.62 5.48
N VAL A 249 7.36 -15.45 5.35
CA VAL A 249 5.93 -15.34 5.65
C VAL A 249 5.14 -16.12 4.60
N LEU A 250 4.19 -16.93 5.07
CA LEU A 250 3.26 -17.63 4.19
C LEU A 250 2.25 -16.64 3.59
N PRO A 251 2.06 -16.60 2.26
CA PRO A 251 1.07 -15.72 1.63
C PRO A 251 -0.35 -15.88 2.19
N ASP A 252 -0.73 -17.09 2.62
CA ASP A 252 -2.01 -17.36 3.28
C ASP A 252 -2.20 -16.56 4.59
N GLN A 253 -1.13 -16.37 5.34
CA GLN A 253 -1.19 -15.58 6.57
C GLN A 253 -1.41 -14.10 6.26
N ALA A 254 -0.69 -13.58 5.26
CA ALA A 254 -0.82 -12.19 4.84
C ALA A 254 -2.20 -11.93 4.19
N SER A 255 -2.77 -12.88 3.46
CA SER A 255 -4.06 -12.65 2.80
C SER A 255 -5.25 -12.60 3.75
N ARG A 256 -5.18 -13.30 4.89
CA ARG A 256 -6.20 -13.21 5.94
C ARG A 256 -6.35 -11.79 6.48
N LEU A 257 -5.29 -10.98 6.43
CA LEU A 257 -5.35 -9.57 6.83
C LEU A 257 -6.31 -8.74 5.97
N ALA A 258 -6.52 -9.10 4.70
CA ALA A 258 -7.46 -8.38 3.84
C ALA A 258 -8.90 -8.47 4.34
N GLY A 259 -9.24 -9.49 5.14
CA GLY A 259 -10.60 -9.78 5.55
C GLY A 259 -11.43 -10.48 4.46
N LEU A 260 -12.61 -10.95 4.85
CA LEU A 260 -13.49 -11.71 3.96
C LEU A 260 -13.94 -10.88 2.76
N GLY A 261 -13.81 -11.45 1.55
CA GLY A 261 -14.26 -10.83 0.30
C GLY A 261 -13.28 -9.83 -0.32
N ASN A 262 -12.20 -9.48 0.37
CA ASN A 262 -11.17 -8.57 -0.14
C ASN A 262 -9.98 -9.33 -0.75
N VAL A 263 -9.26 -8.66 -1.64
CA VAL A 263 -8.08 -9.21 -2.31
C VAL A 263 -6.81 -8.76 -1.59
N CYS A 264 -5.89 -9.70 -1.41
CA CYS A 264 -4.50 -9.44 -1.10
C CYS A 264 -3.65 -9.89 -2.29
N GLU A 265 -2.79 -9.00 -2.79
CA GLU A 265 -1.78 -9.37 -3.78
C GLU A 265 -0.43 -9.53 -3.11
N CYS A 266 0.19 -10.68 -3.28
CA CYS A 266 1.49 -11.01 -2.68
C CYS A 266 2.56 -11.09 -3.77
N GLU A 267 3.64 -10.32 -3.65
CA GLU A 267 4.74 -10.24 -4.61
C GLU A 267 6.06 -10.60 -3.95
N TYR A 268 6.71 -11.66 -4.43
CA TYR A 268 8.06 -11.98 -3.98
C TYR A 268 9.08 -11.05 -4.64
N ASN A 269 9.93 -10.42 -3.83
CA ASN A 269 10.98 -9.53 -4.32
C ASN A 269 12.27 -10.32 -4.55
N TRP A 270 12.73 -10.35 -5.80
CA TRP A 270 13.95 -11.06 -6.21
C TRP A 270 15.07 -10.08 -6.51
N ILE A 271 16.28 -10.41 -6.05
CA ILE A 271 17.51 -9.82 -6.56
C ILE A 271 18.33 -10.94 -7.15
N ARG A 272 18.50 -10.90 -8.48
CA ARG A 272 19.04 -12.01 -9.27
C ARG A 272 18.18 -13.26 -9.05
N ASP A 273 18.78 -14.32 -8.55
CA ASP A 273 18.23 -15.64 -8.30
C ASP A 273 17.76 -15.85 -6.85
N LYS A 274 17.87 -14.82 -5.99
CA LYS A 274 17.55 -14.93 -4.57
C LYS A 274 16.35 -14.07 -4.17
N VAL A 275 15.36 -14.69 -3.55
CA VAL A 275 14.26 -13.99 -2.87
C VAL A 275 14.81 -13.22 -1.68
N LYS A 276 14.43 -11.95 -1.57
CA LYS A 276 14.84 -11.05 -0.49
C LYS A 276 13.74 -10.86 0.54
N SER A 277 12.52 -10.64 0.08
CA SER A 277 11.36 -10.32 0.90
C SER A 277 10.06 -10.66 0.16
N LEU A 278 8.95 -10.52 0.87
CA LEU A 278 7.59 -10.56 0.33
C LEU A 278 6.98 -9.16 0.48
N THR A 279 6.35 -8.61 -0.55
CA THR A 279 5.52 -7.40 -0.44
C THR A 279 4.07 -7.78 -0.64
N CYS A 280 3.21 -7.42 0.30
CA CYS A 280 1.77 -7.64 0.21
C CYS A 280 1.04 -6.31 0.02
N TYR A 281 0.12 -6.26 -0.93
CA TYR A 281 -0.63 -5.08 -1.32
C TYR A 281 -2.11 -5.27 -0.98
N TYR A 282 -2.74 -4.21 -0.47
CA TYR A 282 -4.12 -4.19 0.00
C TYR A 282 -4.86 -2.94 -0.50
N GLY A 283 -6.20 -3.01 -0.53
CA GLY A 283 -7.03 -1.91 -1.02
C GLY A 283 -6.74 -1.57 -2.49
N GLN A 284 -6.64 -0.27 -2.81
CA GLN A 284 -6.39 0.20 -4.17
C GLN A 284 -4.95 -0.05 -4.67
N THR A 285 -4.04 -0.49 -3.80
CA THR A 285 -2.66 -0.84 -4.19
C THR A 285 -2.55 -2.23 -4.86
N VAL A 286 -3.69 -2.94 -4.96
CA VAL A 286 -3.81 -4.24 -5.61
C VAL A 286 -4.00 -4.09 -7.12
N ASP A 287 -3.18 -4.80 -7.90
CA ASP A 287 -3.24 -4.86 -9.36
C ASP A 287 -3.98 -6.13 -9.83
N TYR A 288 -5.18 -6.33 -9.29
CA TYR A 288 -6.04 -7.48 -9.64
C TYR A 288 -6.88 -7.15 -10.88
N TYR A 289 -7.71 -6.11 -10.82
CA TYR A 289 -8.70 -5.82 -11.86
C TYR A 289 -8.15 -5.19 -13.14
N ARG A 290 -7.00 -4.49 -13.07
CA ARG A 290 -6.36 -3.93 -14.28
C ARG A 290 -5.93 -5.01 -15.25
N LYS A 291 -5.48 -6.17 -14.77
CA LYS A 291 -5.08 -7.29 -15.62
C LYS A 291 -6.28 -8.04 -16.21
N PHE A 292 -7.32 -8.30 -15.41
CA PHE A 292 -8.55 -8.90 -15.94
C PHE A 292 -9.20 -8.06 -17.04
N ASN A 293 -9.14 -6.73 -16.94
CA ASN A 293 -9.69 -5.83 -17.98
C ASN A 293 -8.76 -5.62 -19.18
N GLN A 294 -7.47 -5.99 -19.09
CA GLN A 294 -6.53 -5.97 -20.21
C GLN A 294 -6.54 -7.31 -20.98
N GLU A 295 -6.83 -8.43 -20.31
CA GLU A 295 -6.93 -9.76 -20.93
C GLU A 295 -8.27 -10.02 -21.63
N VAL A 296 -9.28 -9.17 -21.39
CA VAL A 296 -10.54 -9.18 -22.15
C VAL A 296 -10.57 -7.93 -23.04
N PRO A 297 -10.28 -8.04 -24.35
CA PRO A 297 -10.49 -6.94 -25.27
C PRO A 297 -11.95 -6.48 -25.15
N HIS A 298 -12.19 -5.18 -25.02
CA HIS A 298 -13.52 -4.59 -25.22
C HIS A 298 -13.93 -4.82 -26.68
N GLY A 299 -14.42 -6.02 -26.95
CA GLY A 299 -14.80 -6.54 -28.26
C GLY A 299 -16.15 -7.24 -28.16
N SER A 300 -17.22 -6.45 -28.33
CA SER A 300 -18.54 -6.89 -28.76
C SER A 300 -19.34 -7.86 -27.86
N TYR A 301 -19.93 -7.33 -26.78
CA TYR A 301 -21.30 -7.77 -26.46
C TYR A 301 -22.27 -7.10 -27.45
N ARG A 302 -22.30 -7.65 -28.67
CA ARG A 302 -23.39 -7.38 -29.60
C ARG A 302 -24.62 -8.02 -28.96
N LYS A 303 -25.60 -7.22 -28.52
CA LYS A 303 -26.94 -7.72 -28.19
C LYS A 303 -27.43 -8.53 -29.39
N GLN A 304 -27.33 -9.86 -29.33
CA GLN A 304 -28.12 -10.73 -30.20
C GLN A 304 -29.56 -10.55 -29.75
N GLY A 305 -30.22 -9.56 -30.34
CA GLY A 305 -31.67 -9.56 -30.42
C GLY A 305 -32.08 -10.85 -31.11
N TYR A 306 -32.88 -11.65 -30.42
CA TYR A 306 -33.63 -12.74 -31.02
C TYR A 306 -34.51 -12.14 -32.14
N ARG A 307 -33.99 -12.14 -33.38
CA ARG A 307 -34.81 -11.99 -34.58
C ARG A 307 -35.53 -13.32 -34.76
N GLY A 308 -36.78 -13.37 -34.34
CA GLY A 308 -37.70 -14.44 -34.74
C GLY A 308 -37.70 -14.52 -36.27
N GLN A 309 -37.37 -15.71 -36.79
CA GLN A 309 -37.43 -15.97 -38.23
C GLN A 309 -38.89 -15.86 -38.68
N GLY A 310 -39.17 -14.86 -39.52
CA GLY A 310 -40.37 -14.81 -40.34
C GLY A 310 -40.28 -15.83 -41.46
N GLY A 311 -40.91 -16.98 -41.27
CA GLY A 311 -41.26 -17.91 -42.34
C GLY A 311 -42.58 -17.49 -43.00
N ARG A 312 -42.56 -17.33 -44.33
CA ARG A 312 -43.70 -16.91 -45.15
C ARG A 312 -44.84 -17.94 -45.18
N ALA A 313 -46.05 -17.41 -44.99
CA ALA A 313 -47.33 -17.70 -45.68
C ALA A 313 -47.69 -19.14 -46.10
N ARG A 314 -48.77 -19.65 -45.50
CA ARG A 314 -49.90 -20.25 -46.23
C ARG A 314 -51.21 -19.78 -45.58
N GLY A 315 -52.08 -19.20 -46.40
CA GLY A 315 -53.40 -18.74 -45.97
C GLY A 315 -54.36 -19.89 -45.75
N LEU A 316 -55.38 -19.62 -44.95
CA LEU A 316 -56.75 -20.14 -45.01
C LEU A 316 -57.61 -19.26 -44.08
N GLY A 317 -58.89 -19.15 -44.40
CA GLY A 317 -59.88 -18.19 -43.88
C GLY A 317 -60.09 -18.23 -42.35
N SER A 318 -60.99 -17.48 -41.74
CA SER A 318 -62.05 -16.55 -42.15
C SER A 318 -62.71 -16.10 -40.83
N ARG A 319 -63.32 -14.89 -40.82
CA ARG A 319 -64.27 -14.36 -39.80
C ARG A 319 -63.65 -14.09 -38.41
N GLY A 320 -63.91 -13.02 -37.69
CA GLY A 320 -64.96 -12.00 -37.67
C GLY A 320 -65.15 -11.63 -36.19
N GLY A 321 -65.17 -10.35 -35.82
CA GLY A 321 -65.44 -9.95 -34.44
C GLY A 321 -64.96 -8.54 -34.11
N LYS A 322 -65.87 -7.58 -34.22
CA LYS A 322 -65.69 -6.19 -33.79
C LYS A 322 -65.94 -6.05 -32.27
N HIS A 323 -65.33 -5.00 -31.72
CA HIS A 323 -65.89 -4.06 -30.72
C HIS A 323 -65.67 -4.29 -29.20
N PRO A 324 -65.75 -3.22 -28.37
CA PRO A 324 -64.55 -2.66 -27.70
C PRO A 324 -64.76 -2.34 -26.19
N GLY A 325 -63.78 -1.65 -25.59
CA GLY A 325 -64.09 -0.55 -24.67
C GLY A 325 -63.75 -0.75 -23.19
N HIS A 326 -62.93 0.19 -22.70
CA HIS A 326 -62.90 0.79 -21.35
C HIS A 326 -62.86 -0.12 -20.11
N TRP A 327 -61.96 0.18 -19.18
CA TRP A 327 -62.32 0.78 -17.88
C TRP A 327 -61.07 1.28 -17.15
N ALA A 328 -61.30 2.32 -16.35
CA ALA A 328 -60.31 3.24 -15.83
C ALA A 328 -59.73 2.84 -14.46
N LYS A 329 -58.52 3.39 -14.22
CA LYS A 329 -57.98 3.98 -12.97
C LYS A 329 -58.50 3.47 -11.62
N ASN A 330 -57.56 3.10 -10.74
CA ASN A 330 -57.58 3.55 -9.34
C ASN A 330 -56.19 3.47 -8.69
N ARG A 331 -55.66 4.64 -8.31
CA ARG A 331 -54.76 4.87 -7.16
C ARG A 331 -55.55 5.75 -6.18
N PRO A 332 -55.36 5.56 -4.87
CA PRO A 332 -55.14 6.75 -4.04
C PRO A 332 -54.12 6.54 -2.90
N THR A 333 -53.22 7.50 -2.77
CA THR A 333 -52.77 8.16 -1.52
C THR A 333 -53.18 9.65 -1.67
N PRO A 334 -53.25 10.53 -0.64
CA PRO A 334 -52.54 10.53 0.65
C PRO A 334 -53.37 11.01 1.86
N GLY A 335 -52.76 11.06 3.05
CA GLY A 335 -53.35 11.72 4.22
C GLY A 335 -52.32 12.03 5.30
N GLN A 336 -51.91 13.30 5.38
CA GLN A 336 -51.18 13.90 6.50
C GLN A 336 -52.12 14.11 7.70
N GLY A 337 -51.59 13.99 8.92
CA GLY A 337 -52.26 14.43 10.15
C GLY A 337 -51.25 14.75 11.24
N ARG A 338 -51.16 16.04 11.60
CA ARG A 338 -50.40 16.59 12.74
C ARG A 338 -51.21 16.48 14.04
N GLY A 339 -50.53 16.46 15.19
CA GLY A 339 -51.08 16.82 16.51
C GLY A 339 -50.36 16.07 17.65
N ARG A 340 -49.30 16.65 18.23
CA ARG A 340 -49.26 17.42 19.51
C ARG A 340 -49.68 16.64 20.76
N GLY A 341 -48.75 16.57 21.72
CA GLY A 341 -49.04 16.76 23.14
C GLY A 341 -48.54 15.67 24.10
N GLY A 342 -47.77 16.07 25.11
CA GLY A 342 -47.88 15.47 26.45
C GLY A 342 -46.68 14.73 27.03
N GLN A 343 -45.86 15.47 27.78
CA GLN A 343 -45.40 15.18 29.16
C GLN A 343 -44.95 13.76 29.59
N ALA A 344 -43.69 13.72 30.04
CA ALA A 344 -43.22 13.42 31.41
C ALA A 344 -43.19 11.97 31.96
N GLN A 345 -42.06 11.73 32.65
CA GLN A 345 -41.75 10.77 33.72
C GLN A 345 -41.40 9.32 33.34
N GLY A 346 -40.29 8.85 33.92
CA GLY A 346 -39.78 7.48 33.89
C GLY A 346 -38.27 7.46 33.90
#